data_AF-A0A2V5Q4N1-F1
#
_entry.id   AF-A0A2V5Q4N1-F1
#
_cell.length_a   1.000
_cell.length_b   1.000
_cell.length_c   1.000
_cell.angle_alpha   90.00
_cell.angle_beta   90.00
_cell.angle_gamma   90.00
#
_symmetry.space_group_name_H-M   'P 1'
#
loop_
_entity.id
_entity.type
_entity.pdbx_description
1 polymer ?
#
loop_
_entity_poly.entity_id
_entity_poly.type
_entity_poly.pdbx_seq_one_letter_code
_entity_poly.pdbx_strand_id
1 'polypeptide(L)'
;MHSTQDRSFLQQDGGDSHLPCSAADDGMEGDVSTPEASLMEFIIVRVKGRPTLQVSVLINGQRNGTTGALITLGGPGWVAISVDLPGEKFQVVDVTNTTPTHPMEIEVVCD
;
A
#
# COMPACT_ATOMS: atom_id res chain seq x y z
N MET A 1 -35.58 5.75 42.19
CA MET A 1 -34.31 5.16 41.74
C MET A 1 -33.38 6.32 41.43
N HIS A 2 -32.55 6.72 42.40
CA HIS A 2 -31.72 7.92 42.34
C HIS A 2 -30.28 7.56 41.93
N SER A 3 -29.76 8.36 41.00
CA SER A 3 -28.46 8.28 40.35
C SER A 3 -27.36 8.82 41.29
N THR A 4 -26.25 8.09 41.40
CA THR A 4 -25.09 8.46 42.22
C THR A 4 -24.05 9.19 41.36
N GLN A 5 -23.70 10.41 41.77
CA GLN A 5 -22.56 11.19 41.29
C GLN A 5 -21.25 10.64 41.89
N ASP A 6 -20.21 10.50 41.07
CA ASP A 6 -18.81 10.42 41.52
C ASP A 6 -18.01 11.55 40.86
N ARG A 7 -17.60 12.53 41.68
CA ARG A 7 -16.57 13.53 41.35
C ARG A 7 -15.44 13.33 42.33
N SER A 8 -14.41 12.59 41.93
CA SER A 8 -13.16 12.50 42.67
C SER A 8 -12.25 13.68 42.30
N PHE A 9 -12.21 14.68 43.19
CA PHE A 9 -11.14 15.68 43.28
C PHE A 9 -10.00 15.07 44.10
N LEU A 10 -8.79 15.03 43.56
CA LEU A 10 -7.57 14.91 44.35
C LEU A 10 -6.58 15.96 43.90
N GLN A 11 -6.40 16.91 44.81
CA GLN A 11 -5.41 17.96 44.85
C GLN A 11 -4.06 17.34 45.26
N GLN A 12 -2.97 17.68 44.57
CA GLN A 12 -1.63 17.40 45.08
C GLN A 12 -0.84 18.70 45.21
N ASP A 13 -0.51 18.94 46.47
CA ASP A 13 0.26 20.03 47.06
C ASP A 13 1.76 19.84 46.79
N GLY A 14 2.52 20.92 46.94
CA GLY A 14 3.90 21.06 46.46
C GLY A 14 4.96 20.28 47.22
N GLY A 15 6.10 20.09 46.55
CA GLY A 15 7.33 19.58 47.13
C GLY A 15 8.53 20.22 46.44
N ASP A 16 9.19 21.13 47.16
CA ASP A 16 10.46 21.77 46.82
C ASP A 16 11.59 20.75 46.65
N SER A 17 12.34 20.83 45.56
CA SER A 17 13.68 20.26 45.45
C SER A 17 14.47 21.06 44.41
N HIS A 18 15.33 21.94 44.94
CA HIS A 18 16.45 22.57 44.25
C HIS A 18 17.15 21.61 43.26
N LEU A 19 17.40 22.08 42.03
CA LEU A 19 18.72 22.14 41.37
C LEU A 19 18.60 22.92 40.04
N PRO A 20 19.64 23.68 39.63
CA PRO A 20 19.60 24.56 38.47
C PRO A 20 20.01 23.80 37.21
N CYS A 21 19.12 23.67 36.23
CA CYS A 21 19.51 23.23 34.89
C CYS A 21 19.90 24.46 34.06
N SER A 22 21.21 24.71 34.04
CA SER A 22 21.87 25.57 33.06
C SER A 22 21.50 25.15 31.63
N ALA A 23 21.36 26.16 30.78
CA ALA A 23 21.10 26.02 29.35
C ALA A 23 22.14 25.16 28.62
N ALA A 24 21.66 24.33 27.70
CA ALA A 24 22.36 23.99 26.46
C ALA A 24 21.32 23.59 25.40
N ASP A 25 21.24 24.44 24.38
CA ASP A 25 20.97 24.17 22.97
C ASP A 25 21.07 22.69 22.55
N ASP A 26 20.03 22.14 21.90
CA ASP A 26 20.18 21.42 20.62
C ASP A 26 18.81 21.03 20.00
N GLY A 27 18.60 21.48 18.76
CA GLY A 27 18.13 20.61 17.68
C GLY A 27 16.78 19.90 17.84
N MET A 28 15.73 20.57 17.36
CA MET A 28 14.42 19.99 17.13
C MET A 28 14.41 19.14 15.86
N GLU A 29 14.53 17.83 15.95
CA GLU A 29 14.03 16.92 14.92
C GLU A 29 13.72 15.55 15.52
N GLY A 30 12.47 15.40 15.98
CA GLY A 30 11.92 14.08 16.15
C GLY A 30 11.95 13.40 14.77
N ASP A 31 12.69 12.30 14.68
CA ASP A 31 12.62 11.36 13.57
C ASP A 31 11.16 10.89 13.47
N VAL A 32 10.35 11.65 12.72
CA VAL A 32 9.16 11.09 12.09
C VAL A 32 9.74 10.11 11.09
N SER A 33 9.87 8.86 11.51
CA SER A 33 9.93 7.75 10.61
C SER A 33 8.69 7.88 9.72
N THR A 34 8.85 8.50 8.56
CA THR A 34 7.83 8.47 7.51
C THR A 34 7.44 7.00 7.38
N PRO A 35 6.15 6.66 7.52
CA PRO A 35 5.74 5.29 7.26
C PRO A 35 6.29 4.96 5.89
N GLU A 36 7.07 3.87 5.77
CA GLU A 36 7.49 3.36 4.47
C GLU A 36 6.25 3.40 3.59
N ALA A 37 6.21 4.36 2.66
CA ALA A 37 5.08 4.48 1.77
C ALA A 37 5.08 3.14 1.06
N SER A 38 4.11 2.27 1.36
CA SER A 38 4.05 0.96 0.77
C SER A 38 4.08 1.19 -0.73
N LEU A 39 5.18 0.81 -1.38
CA LEU A 39 5.46 1.10 -2.78
C LEU A 39 4.54 0.18 -3.59
N MET A 40 3.25 0.49 -3.61
CA MET A 40 2.28 -0.25 -4.40
C MET A 40 2.51 0.07 -5.86
N GLU A 41 2.39 -0.96 -6.68
CA GLU A 41 2.42 -0.81 -8.14
C GLU A 41 1.06 -1.18 -8.74
N PHE A 42 0.82 -0.72 -9.95
CA PHE A 42 -0.48 -0.73 -10.60
C PHE A 42 -0.30 -1.13 -12.05
N ILE A 43 -1.08 -2.12 -12.48
CA ILE A 43 -1.07 -2.59 -13.85
C ILE A 43 -2.48 -2.63 -14.44
N ILE A 44 -2.57 -2.58 -15.76
CA ILE A 44 -3.77 -2.93 -16.52
C ILE A 44 -3.35 -3.98 -17.54
N VAL A 45 -3.99 -5.15 -17.49
CA VAL A 45 -3.72 -6.24 -18.43
C VAL A 45 -4.79 -6.28 -19.51
N ARG A 46 -4.39 -6.39 -20.77
CA ARG A 46 -5.29 -6.52 -21.93
C ARG A 46 -4.88 -7.71 -22.79
N VAL A 47 -5.84 -8.31 -23.48
CA VAL A 47 -5.56 -9.36 -24.48
C VAL A 47 -5.36 -8.72 -25.83
N LYS A 48 -4.20 -8.98 -26.45
CA LYS A 48 -3.85 -8.44 -27.77
C LYS A 48 -4.92 -8.81 -28.80
N GLY A 49 -5.39 -7.82 -29.54
CA GLY A 49 -6.43 -8.00 -30.57
C GLY A 49 -7.85 -8.27 -30.02
N ARG A 50 -8.02 -8.37 -28.69
CA ARG A 50 -9.33 -8.56 -28.03
C ARG A 50 -9.44 -7.65 -26.78
N PRO A 51 -9.39 -6.32 -26.94
CA PRO A 51 -9.31 -5.38 -25.81
C PRO A 51 -10.58 -5.35 -24.94
N THR A 52 -11.70 -5.84 -25.45
CA THR A 52 -12.99 -5.93 -24.71
C THR A 52 -13.21 -7.28 -24.04
N LEU A 53 -12.30 -8.25 -24.23
CA LEU A 53 -12.40 -9.55 -23.60
C LEU A 53 -12.17 -9.43 -22.10
N GLN A 54 -13.17 -9.78 -21.30
CA GLN A 54 -13.10 -9.81 -19.84
C GLN A 54 -12.83 -11.23 -19.35
N VAL A 55 -11.61 -11.48 -18.90
CA VAL A 55 -11.13 -12.77 -18.37
C VAL A 55 -10.31 -12.52 -17.13
N SER A 56 -10.13 -13.55 -16.30
CA SER A 56 -9.34 -13.41 -15.07
C SER A 56 -7.88 -13.20 -15.39
N VAL A 57 -7.23 -12.28 -14.69
CA VAL A 57 -5.78 -12.08 -14.75
C VAL A 57 -5.13 -12.88 -13.64
N LEU A 58 -4.12 -13.66 -14.01
CA LEU A 58 -3.32 -14.46 -13.10
C LEU A 58 -1.96 -13.78 -12.91
N ILE A 59 -1.62 -13.43 -11.67
CA ILE A 59 -0.28 -12.95 -11.30
C ILE A 59 0.38 -14.02 -10.46
N ASN A 60 1.55 -14.49 -10.88
CA ASN A 60 2.28 -15.61 -10.29
C ASN A 60 1.38 -16.85 -10.13
N GLY A 61 0.46 -17.07 -11.08
CA GLY A 61 -0.51 -18.16 -11.08
C GLY A 61 -1.73 -17.97 -10.19
N GLN A 62 -1.86 -16.84 -9.49
CA GLN A 62 -3.00 -16.53 -8.63
C GLN A 62 -3.93 -15.49 -9.26
N ARG A 63 -5.25 -15.68 -9.10
CA ARG A 63 -6.25 -14.74 -9.62
C ARG A 63 -6.20 -13.42 -8.86
N ASN A 64 -5.83 -12.35 -9.55
CA ASN A 64 -5.64 -11.01 -8.96
C ASN A 64 -6.56 -9.93 -9.56
N GLY A 65 -7.42 -10.29 -10.51
CA GLY A 65 -8.38 -9.36 -11.09
C GLY A 65 -8.90 -9.84 -12.43
N THR A 66 -9.35 -8.89 -13.25
CA THR A 66 -9.82 -9.14 -14.62
C THR A 66 -9.12 -8.21 -15.60
N THR A 67 -9.05 -8.61 -16.86
CA THR A 67 -8.52 -7.78 -17.95
C THR A 67 -9.28 -6.46 -18.04
N GLY A 68 -8.56 -5.38 -18.37
CA GLY A 68 -9.10 -4.02 -18.44
C GLY A 68 -9.36 -3.34 -17.09
N ALA A 69 -9.25 -4.06 -15.96
CA ALA A 69 -9.34 -3.46 -14.62
C ALA A 69 -7.95 -3.04 -14.13
N LEU A 70 -7.92 -2.03 -13.25
CA LEU A 70 -6.74 -1.66 -12.49
C LEU A 70 -6.44 -2.74 -11.44
N ILE A 71 -5.22 -3.27 -11.46
CA ILE A 71 -4.77 -4.31 -10.53
C ILE A 71 -3.62 -3.75 -9.70
N THR A 72 -3.72 -3.89 -8.38
CA THR A 72 -2.70 -3.45 -7.43
C THR A 72 -1.75 -4.59 -7.08
N LEU A 73 -0.46 -4.31 -7.14
CA LEU A 73 0.63 -5.19 -6.70
C LEU A 73 1.16 -4.69 -5.35
N GLY A 74 1.68 -5.61 -4.54
CA GLY A 74 2.21 -5.29 -3.21
C GLY A 74 3.60 -4.63 -3.20
N GLY A 75 4.19 -4.37 -4.36
CA GLY A 75 5.58 -3.92 -4.48
C GLY A 75 6.03 -3.80 -5.94
N PRO A 76 7.11 -3.05 -6.20
CA PRO A 76 7.86 -3.14 -7.45
C PRO A 76 8.59 -4.47 -7.59
N GLY A 77 8.78 -4.89 -8.84
CA GLY A 77 9.60 -6.03 -9.22
C GLY A 77 8.99 -6.91 -10.30
N TRP A 78 9.64 -8.06 -10.49
CA TRP A 78 9.29 -9.03 -11.52
C TRP A 78 8.08 -9.86 -11.14
N VAL A 79 7.07 -9.86 -12.01
CA VAL A 79 5.85 -10.65 -11.87
C VAL A 79 5.58 -11.48 -13.13
N ALA A 80 5.08 -12.70 -12.95
CA ALA A 80 4.62 -13.54 -14.05
C ALA A 80 3.11 -13.33 -14.27
N ILE A 81 2.74 -12.82 -15.44
CA ILE A 81 1.36 -12.45 -15.78
C ILE A 81 0.84 -13.40 -16.85
N SER A 82 -0.38 -13.90 -16.64
CA SER A 82 -1.17 -14.57 -17.68
C SER A 82 -2.65 -14.25 -17.50
N VAL A 83 -3.50 -14.84 -18.34
CA VAL A 83 -4.96 -14.75 -18.23
C VAL A 83 -5.53 -16.15 -18.22
N ASP A 84 -6.67 -16.35 -17.58
CA ASP A 84 -7.37 -17.63 -17.44
C ASP A 84 -8.08 -18.01 -18.76
N LEU A 85 -7.32 -18.45 -19.76
CA LEU A 85 -7.75 -18.84 -21.10
C LEU A 85 -6.90 -20.00 -21.67
N PRO A 86 -7.52 -21.02 -22.28
CA PRO A 86 -6.78 -22.16 -22.83
C PRO A 86 -5.69 -21.70 -23.81
N GLY A 87 -4.47 -22.19 -23.63
CA GLY A 87 -3.31 -21.81 -24.45
C GLY A 87 -2.59 -20.55 -23.97
N GLU A 88 -2.92 -20.02 -22.79
CA GLU A 88 -2.21 -18.88 -22.22
C GLU A 88 -0.72 -19.18 -21.98
N LYS A 89 0.12 -18.18 -22.21
CA LYS A 89 1.55 -18.20 -21.87
C LYS A 89 1.81 -17.13 -20.83
N PHE A 90 2.64 -17.47 -19.84
CA PHE A 90 3.12 -16.48 -18.87
C PHE A 90 4.06 -15.50 -19.56
N GLN A 91 3.87 -14.22 -19.27
CA GLN A 91 4.80 -13.15 -19.61
C GLN A 91 5.40 -12.61 -18.31
N VAL A 92 6.73 -12.57 -18.23
CA VAL A 92 7.43 -12.01 -17.06
C VAL A 92 7.73 -10.54 -17.34
N VAL A 93 7.28 -9.67 -16.45
CA VAL A 93 7.37 -8.21 -16.60
C VAL A 93 7.94 -7.60 -15.32
N ASP A 94 8.87 -6.66 -15.46
CA ASP A 94 9.34 -5.84 -14.35
C ASP A 94 8.41 -4.64 -14.18
N VAL A 95 7.68 -4.60 -13.07
CA VAL A 95 6.72 -3.53 -12.79
C VAL A 95 7.34 -2.58 -11.78
N THR A 96 7.57 -1.33 -12.18
CA THR A 96 8.16 -0.30 -11.32
C THR A 96 7.61 1.07 -11.67
N ASN A 97 7.59 1.98 -10.69
CA ASN A 97 7.32 3.40 -10.88
C ASN A 97 5.94 3.69 -11.52
N THR A 98 4.93 2.96 -11.10
CA THR A 98 3.54 3.14 -11.51
C THR A 98 2.71 3.81 -10.42
N THR A 99 1.56 4.37 -10.81
CA THR A 99 0.59 4.95 -9.87
C THR A 99 -0.82 4.58 -10.29
N PRO A 100 -1.86 4.76 -9.44
CA PRO A 100 -3.24 4.50 -9.83
C PRO A 100 -3.69 5.26 -11.08
N THR A 101 -3.10 6.43 -11.33
CA THR A 101 -3.41 7.29 -12.49
C THR A 101 -2.50 7.02 -13.69
N HIS A 102 -1.36 6.37 -13.47
CA HIS A 102 -0.39 5.99 -14.47
C HIS A 102 0.04 4.53 -14.25
N PRO A 103 -0.87 3.56 -14.49
CA PRO A 103 -0.53 2.15 -14.38
C PRO A 103 0.31 1.70 -15.57
N MET A 104 1.05 0.61 -15.40
CA MET A 104 1.71 -0.06 -16.51
C MET A 104 0.69 -0.86 -17.32
N GLU A 105 0.56 -0.57 -18.62
CA GLU A 105 -0.28 -1.36 -19.52
C GLU A 105 0.50 -2.57 -20.05
N ILE A 106 -0.11 -3.75 -19.96
CA ILE A 106 0.52 -5.02 -20.33
C ILE A 106 -0.41 -5.75 -21.30
N GLU A 107 0.10 -6.04 -22.50
CA GLU A 107 -0.63 -6.80 -23.52
C GLU A 107 -0.16 -8.25 -23.56
N VAL A 108 -1.06 -9.18 -23.20
CA VAL A 108 -0.79 -10.61 -23.30
C VAL A 108 -1.28 -11.17 -24.64
N VAL A 109 -0.54 -12.14 -25.17
CA VAL A 109 -0.89 -12.85 -26.41
C VAL A 109 -1.46 -14.21 -26.03
N CYS A 110 -2.64 -14.52 -26.57
CA CYS A 110 -3.24 -15.85 -26.51
C CYS A 110 -3.27 -16.41 -27.94
N ASP A 111 -2.95 -17.69 -28.07
CA ASP A 111 -3.10 -18.45 -29.32
C ASP A 111 -4.60 -18.76 -29.61
#